data_AF-A0A842PE76-F1
#
_entry.id   AF-A0A842PE76-F1
#
_cell.length_a   1.000
_cell.length_b   1.000
_cell.length_c   1.000
_cell.angle_alpha   90.00
_cell.angle_beta   90.00
_cell.angle_gamma   90.00
#
_symmetry.space_group_name_H-M   'P 1'
#
loop_
_entity.id
_entity.type
_entity.pdbx_description
1 polymer ?
#
loop_
_entity_poly.entity_id
_entity_poly.type
_entity_poly.pdbx_seq_one_letter_code
_entity_poly.pdbx_strand_id
1 'polypeptide(L)' 'MVELPENFPEYSIMYKTLSNQIKKLEKSKESVRGKEREEIQLKIENYQSEIIKIKKKFPENFFEELN' A
#
# COMPACT_ATOMS: atom_id res chain seq x y z
N MET A 1 -20.40 -7.13 16.02
CA MET A 1 -19.06 -7.54 15.60
C MET A 1 -18.84 -6.96 14.22
N VAL A 2 -17.72 -6.29 13.96
CA VAL A 2 -17.45 -5.86 12.59
C VAL A 2 -16.89 -7.05 11.82
N GLU A 3 -17.51 -7.39 10.70
CA GLU A 3 -17.11 -8.54 9.90
C GLU A 3 -15.84 -8.24 9.11
N LEU A 4 -14.89 -9.17 9.15
CA LEU A 4 -13.70 -9.13 8.31
C LEU A 4 -14.02 -9.74 6.94
N PRO A 5 -13.33 -9.30 5.87
CA PRO A 5 -13.52 -9.89 4.55
C PRO A 5 -13.13 -11.38 4.54
N GLU A 6 -13.81 -12.18 3.71
CA GLU A 6 -13.61 -13.64 3.63
C GLU A 6 -12.15 -14.05 3.33
N ASN A 7 -11.41 -13.25 2.56
CA ASN A 7 -9.99 -13.47 2.25
C ASN A 7 -9.05 -12.82 3.28
N PHE A 8 -9.45 -12.86 4.55
CA PHE A 8 -8.57 -12.52 5.67
C PHE A 8 -7.84 -13.81 6.12
N PRO A 9 -6.50 -13.78 6.31
CA PRO A 9 -5.64 -12.61 6.48
C PRO A 9 -4.90 -12.12 5.22
N GLU A 10 -5.16 -12.69 4.04
CA GLU A 10 -4.41 -12.43 2.82
C GLU A 10 -4.36 -10.94 2.47
N TYR A 11 -5.50 -10.25 2.55
CA TYR A 11 -5.54 -8.82 2.28
C TYR A 11 -4.70 -7.99 3.26
N SER A 12 -4.58 -8.42 4.52
CA SER A 12 -3.73 -7.75 5.52
C SER A 12 -2.25 -7.93 5.22
N ILE A 13 -1.86 -9.12 4.76
CA ILE A 13 -0.49 -9.41 4.30
C ILE A 13 -0.18 -8.57 3.06
N MET A 14 -1.13 -8.48 2.12
CA MET A 14 -0.98 -7.66 0.92
C MET A 14 -0.84 -6.18 1.25
N TYR A 15 -1.65 -5.65 2.17
CA TYR A 15 -1.53 -4.27 2.67
C TYR A 15 -0.14 -3.98 3.24
N LYS A 16 0.36 -4.84 4.13
CA LYS A 16 1.71 -4.70 4.73
C LYS A 16 2.79 -4.75 3.66
N THR A 17 2.66 -5.66 2.70
CA THR A 17 3.61 -5.83 1.60
C THR A 17 3.67 -4.60 0.72
N LEU A 18 2.52 -4.09 0.25
CA LEU A 18 2.44 -2.89 -0.57
C LEU A 18 2.97 -1.65 0.17
N SER A 19 2.61 -1.49 1.45
CA SER A 19 3.10 -0.39 2.28
C SER A 19 4.63 -0.38 2.40
N ASN A 20 5.23 -1.55 2.62
CA ASN A 20 6.68 -1.70 2.67
C ASN A 20 7.35 -1.44 1.31
N GLN A 21 6.72 -1.85 0.21
CA GLN A 21 7.22 -1.57 -1.14
C GLN A 21 7.19 -0.07 -1.45
N ILE A 22 6.11 0.64 -1.08
CA ILE A 22 6.02 2.09 -1.22
C ILE A 22 7.14 2.77 -0.43
N LYS A 23 7.34 2.43 0.85
CA LYS A 23 8.43 3.01 1.67
C LYS A 23 9.81 2.81 1.01
N LYS A 24 10.08 1.64 0.44
CA LYS A 24 11.33 1.36 -0.29
C LYS A 24 11.45 2.20 -1.55
N LEU A 25 10.39 2.29 -2.35
CA LEU A 25 10.36 3.08 -3.58
C LEU A 25 10.51 4.57 -3.31
N GLU A 26 9.88 5.10 -2.26
CA GLU A 26 10.03 6.50 -1.85
C GLU A 26 11.49 6.82 -1.53
N LYS A 27 12.15 5.96 -0.75
CA LYS A 27 13.59 6.10 -0.46
C LYS A 27 14.45 6.04 -1.73
N SER A 28 14.18 5.09 -2.63
CA SER A 28 14.90 5.02 -3.91
C SER A 28 14.66 6.23 -4.82
N LYS A 29 13.46 6.82 -4.74
CA LYS A 29 13.07 8.01 -5.52
C LYS A 29 13.91 9.24 -5.18
N GLU A 30 14.40 9.33 -3.94
CA GLU A 30 15.24 10.46 -3.47
C GLU A 30 16.57 10.55 -4.23
N SER A 31 17.13 9.41 -4.65
CA SER A 31 18.43 9.34 -5.31
C SER A 31 18.39 9.42 -6.84
N VAL A 32 17.20 9.41 -7.46
CA VAL A 32 17.03 9.36 -8.93
C VAL A 32 16.33 10.60 -9.48
N ARG A 33 16.49 10.88 -10.78
CA ARG A 33 15.95 12.07 -11.45
C ARG A 33 15.40 11.74 -12.84
N GLY A 34 14.61 12.67 -13.39
CA GLY A 34 14.04 12.56 -14.73
C GLY A 34 13.12 11.34 -14.86
N LYS A 35 13.20 10.64 -16.00
CA LYS A 35 12.31 9.54 -16.35
C LYS A 35 12.26 8.42 -15.30
N GLU A 36 13.39 8.06 -14.70
CA GLU A 36 13.44 7.01 -13.66
C GLU A 36 12.62 7.41 -12.42
N ARG A 37 12.69 8.69 -12.02
CA ARG A 37 11.89 9.22 -10.92
C ARG A 37 10.40 9.18 -11.23
N GLU A 38 10.01 9.49 -12.46
CA GLU A 38 8.62 9.44 -12.93
C GLU A 38 8.10 8.00 -12.94
N GLU A 39 8.89 7.04 -13.41
CA GLU A 39 8.55 5.61 -13.40
C GLU A 39 8.35 5.07 -11.97
N ILE A 40 9.23 5.46 -11.03
CA ILE A 40 9.07 5.12 -9.61
C ILE A 40 7.80 5.75 -9.04
N GLN A 41 7.50 7.01 -9.37
CA GLN A 41 6.30 7.70 -8.92
C GLN A 41 5.01 7.01 -9.40
N LEU A 42 4.93 6.66 -10.69
CA LEU A 42 3.81 5.90 -11.26
C LEU A 42 3.61 4.55 -10.55
N LYS A 43 4.71 3.87 -10.22
CA LYS A 43 4.65 2.60 -9.48
C LYS A 43 4.10 2.78 -8.06
N ILE A 44 4.51 3.84 -7.36
CA ILE A 44 3.97 4.20 -6.04
C ILE A 44 2.46 4.47 -6.12
N GLU A 45 2.00 5.26 -7.10
CA GLU A 45 0.59 5.60 -7.28
C GLU A 45 -0.29 4.36 -7.55
N ASN A 46 0.22 3.42 -8.34
CA ASN A 46 -0.44 2.14 -8.56
C ASN A 46 -0.59 1.34 -7.26
N TYR A 47 0.48 1.24 -6.45
CA TYR A 47 0.42 0.55 -5.16
C TYR A 47 -0.50 1.24 -4.16
N GLN A 48 -0.53 2.57 -4.13
CA GLN A 48 -1.46 3.35 -3.31
C GLN A 48 -2.92 3.09 -3.72
N SER A 49 -3.20 3.01 -5.02
CA SER A 49 -4.53 2.69 -5.54
C SER A 49 -5.00 1.30 -5.09
N GLU A 50 -4.10 0.30 -5.11
CA GLU A 50 -4.41 -1.04 -4.59
C GLU A 50 -4.62 -1.04 -3.07
N ILE A 51 -3.83 -0.29 -2.30
CA ILE A 51 -4.05 -0.10 -0.86
C ILE A 51 -5.44 0.48 -0.59
N ILE A 52 -5.88 1.49 -1.35
CA ILE A 52 -7.21 2.09 -1.18
C ILE A 52 -8.31 1.03 -1.42
N LYS A 53 -8.15 0.18 -2.44
CA LYS A 53 -9.10 -0.92 -2.70
C LYS A 53 -9.12 -1.94 -1.56
N ILE A 54 -7.97 -2.27 -0.98
CA ILE A 54 -7.87 -3.14 0.19
C ILE A 54 -8.57 -2.50 1.38
N LYS A 55 -8.25 -1.25 1.73
CA LYS A 55 -8.83 -0.55 2.89
C LYS A 55 -10.36 -0.53 2.86
N LYS A 56 -10.97 -0.35 1.67
CA LYS A 56 -12.44 -0.38 1.49
C LYS A 56 -13.10 -1.72 1.83
N LYS A 57 -12.34 -2.81 1.92
CA LYS A 57 -12.85 -4.15 2.29
C LYS A 57 -12.84 -4.38 3.81
N PHE A 58 -12.26 -3.47 4.57
CA PHE A 58 -12.09 -3.60 6.01
C PHE A 58 -12.90 -2.54 6.75
N PRO A 59 -13.15 -2.76 8.05
CA PRO A 59 -13.66 -1.71 8.93
C PRO A 59 -12.79 -0.46 8.86
N GLU A 60 -13.41 0.70 9.09
CA GLU A 60 -12.68 1.95 9.27
C GLU A 60 -11.66 1.79 10.40
N ASN A 61 -10.48 2.41 10.23
CA ASN A 61 -9.35 2.36 11.18
C ASN A 61 -8.71 0.98 11.42
N PHE A 62 -9.15 -0.10 10.75
CA PHE A 62 -8.57 -1.46 10.92
C PHE A 62 -7.04 -1.51 10.74
N PHE A 63 -6.51 -0.68 9.85
CA PHE A 63 -5.08 -0.63 9.54
C PHE A 63 -4.32 0.47 10.30
N GLU A 64 -5.00 1.29 11.11
CA GLU A 64 -4.35 2.34 11.91
C GLU A 64 -3.60 1.76 13.10
N GLU A 65 -4.06 0.64 13.65
CA GLU A 65 -3.39 -0.10 14.73
C GLU A 65 -2.11 -0.83 14.28
N LEU A 66 -1.79 -0.84 12.98
CA LEU A 66 -0.67 -1.57 12.39
C LEU A 66 0.56 -0.70 12.08
N ASN A 67 0.50 0.61 12.36
CA ASN A 67 1.56 1.59 12.03
C ASN A 67 2.40 2.00 13.23
#